data_AF-A0A7C5JU67-F1
#
_entry.id   AF-A0A7C5JU67-F1
#
_cell.length_a   1.000
_cell.length_b   1.000
_cell.length_c   1.000
_cell.angle_alpha   90.00
_cell.angle_beta   90.00
_cell.angle_gamma   90.00
#
_symmetry.space_group_name_H-M   'P 1'
#
loop_
_entity.id
_entity.type
_entity.pdbx_description
1 polymer ?
#
loop_
_entity_poly.entity_id
_entity_poly.type
_entity_poly.pdbx_seq_one_letter_code
_entity_poly.pdbx_strand_id
1 'polypeptide(L)' 'MNARRAIPWISSFAIGLVTTVAVIKFFDTTPERFSLMNAVLVFLSSGALCFIWLDYTLKTQYLRS' A
#
# COMPACT_ATOMS: atom_id res chain seq x y z
N MET A 1 -2.68 8.84 19.95
CA MET A 1 -3.10 8.51 18.57
C MET A 1 -4.47 7.87 18.64
N ASN A 2 -5.52 8.51 18.12
CA ASN A 2 -6.87 7.94 18.12
C ASN A 2 -6.89 6.70 17.22
N ALA A 3 -7.50 5.59 17.65
CA ALA A 3 -7.50 4.32 16.91
C ALA A 3 -7.90 4.48 15.43
N ARG A 4 -8.79 5.42 15.11
CA ARG A 4 -9.19 5.79 13.74
C ARG A 4 -8.03 6.21 12.83
N ARG A 5 -6.99 6.81 13.41
CA ARG A 5 -5.79 7.25 12.71
C ARG A 5 -4.80 6.12 12.42
N ALA A 6 -4.86 5.00 13.14
CA ALA A 6 -4.00 3.83 12.88
C ALA A 6 -4.51 2.95 11.72
N ILE A 7 -5.82 2.96 11.47
CA ILE A 7 -6.48 2.16 10.43
C ILE A 7 -5.88 2.41 9.03
N PRO A 8 -5.79 3.65 8.51
CA PRO A 8 -5.28 3.88 7.16
C PRO A 8 -3.83 3.41 7.02
N TRP A 9 -3.01 3.50 8.07
CA TRP A 9 -1.63 2.99 8.07
C TRP A 9 -1.57 1.47 7.98
N ILE A 10 -2.28 0.76 8.85
CA ILE A 10 -2.24 -0.71 8.89
C ILE A 10 -2.84 -1.29 7.61
N SER A 11 -3.97 -0.76 7.16
CA SER A 11 -4.65 -1.23 5.96
C SER A 11 -3.86 -0.94 4.68
N SER A 12 -3.27 0.25 4.54
CA SER A 12 -2.44 0.56 3.37
C SER A 12 -1.18 -0.30 3.28
N PHE A 13 -0.54 -0.58 4.42
CA PHE A 13 0.61 -1.48 4.47
C PHE A 13 0.23 -2.90 4.07
N ALA A 14 -0.90 -3.41 4.60
CA ALA A 14 -1.41 -4.73 4.23
C ALA A 14 -1.76 -4.81 2.74
N ILE A 15 -2.46 -3.81 2.19
CA ILE A 15 -2.83 -3.80 0.77
C ILE A 15 -1.59 -3.70 -0.11
N GLY A 16 -0.62 -2.84 0.21
CA GLY A 16 0.62 -2.74 -0.56
C GLY A 16 1.39 -4.06 -0.62
N LEU A 17 1.45 -4.81 0.50
CA LEU A 17 2.09 -6.13 0.52
C LEU A 17 1.33 -7.13 -0.34
N VAL A 18 0.01 -7.19 -0.19
CA VAL A 18 -0.84 -8.12 -0.94
C VAL A 18 -0.75 -7.84 -2.44
N THR A 19 -0.80 -6.58 -2.87
CA THR A 19 -0.69 -6.23 -4.30
C THR A 19 0.67 -6.58 -4.86
N THR A 20 1.75 -6.36 -4.12
CA THR A 20 3.10 -6.72 -4.56
C THR A 20 3.25 -8.22 -4.77
N VAL A 21 2.77 -9.03 -3.81
CA VAL A 21 2.78 -10.49 -3.92
C VAL A 21 1.87 -10.95 -5.07
N ALA A 22 0.70 -10.34 -5.23
CA ALA A 22 -0.22 -10.66 -6.31
C ALA A 22 0.39 -10.39 -7.69
N VAL A 23 1.09 -9.26 -7.86
CA VAL A 23 1.79 -8.92 -9.11
C VAL A 23 2.90 -9.94 -9.40
N ILE A 24 3.73 -10.27 -8.41
CA ILE A 24 4.80 -11.26 -8.61
C ILE A 24 4.23 -12.62 -9.07
N LYS A 25 3.14 -13.08 -8.43
CA LYS A 25 2.49 -14.34 -8.81
C LYS A 25 1.77 -14.27 -10.15
N PHE A 26 1.08 -13.16 -10.45
CA PHE A 26 0.28 -13.04 -11.66
C PHE A 26 1.15 -12.96 -12.92
N PHE A 27 2.31 -12.32 -12.82
CA PHE A 27 3.27 -12.24 -13.92
C PHE A 27 4.27 -13.40 -13.96
N ASP A 28 4.07 -14.43 -13.11
CA ASP A 28 4.88 -15.63 -12.99
C ASP A 28 6.40 -15.33 -12.93
N THR A 29 6.72 -14.24 -12.21
CA THR A 29 8.08 -13.72 -12.11
C THR A 29 8.69 -14.09 -10.77
N THR A 30 10.01 -14.24 -10.72
CA THR A 30 10.72 -14.41 -9.45
C THR A 30 11.04 -13.05 -8.84
N PRO A 31 11.17 -12.92 -7.51
CA PRO A 31 11.60 -11.68 -6.85
C PRO A 31 12.97 -11.17 -7.34
N GLU A 32 13.82 -12.08 -7.83
CA GLU A 32 15.12 -11.73 -8.41
C GLU A 32 15.00 -11.14 -9.81
N ARG A 33 14.07 -11.64 -10.63
CA ARG A 33 13.79 -11.07 -11.97
C ARG A 33 12.95 -9.81 -11.89
N PHE A 34 12.03 -9.78 -10.94
CA PHE A 34 11.22 -8.62 -10.61
C PHE A 34 12.02 -7.74 -9.65
N SER A 35 13.09 -7.11 -10.18
CA SER A 35 14.01 -6.21 -9.46
C SER A 35 13.42 -5.62 -8.19
N LEU A 36 14.13 -5.73 -7.06
CA LEU A 36 13.64 -5.33 -5.74
C LEU A 36 13.09 -3.89 -5.72
N MET A 37 13.67 -2.99 -6.53
CA MET A 37 13.15 -1.64 -6.75
C MET A 37 11.73 -1.60 -7.33
N ASN A 38 11.41 -2.46 -8.29
CA ASN A 38 10.07 -2.56 -8.87
C ASN A 38 9.06 -3.07 -7.85
N ALA A 39 9.43 -4.06 -7.03
CA ALA A 39 8.59 -4.55 -5.94
C ALA A 39 8.29 -3.44 -4.91
N VAL A 40 9.32 -2.67 -4.52
CA VAL A 40 9.16 -1.52 -3.63
C VAL A 40 8.29 -0.44 -4.26
N LEU A 41 8.44 -0.15 -5.56
CA LEU A 41 7.59 0.82 -6.26
C LEU A 41 6.13 0.38 -6.30
N VAL A 42 5.85 -0.90 -6.57
CA VAL A 42 4.48 -1.44 -6.55
C VAL A 42 3.89 -1.36 -5.15
N PHE A 43 4.69 -1.73 -4.13
CA PHE A 43 4.30 -1.65 -2.72
C PHE A 43 3.92 -0.22 -2.32
N LEU A 44 4.83 0.73 -2.56
CA LEU A 44 4.64 2.13 -2.17
C LEU A 44 3.50 2.80 -2.94
N SER A 45 3.41 2.58 -4.25
CA SER A 45 2.35 3.17 -5.07
C SER A 45 0.97 2.64 -4.68
N SER A 46 0.83 1.33 -4.53
CA SER A 46 -0.45 0.70 -4.14
C SER A 46 -0.84 1.07 -2.72
N GLY A 47 0.13 1.05 -1.79
CA GLY A 47 -0.06 1.46 -0.40
C GLY A 47 -0.47 2.93 -0.30
N ALA A 48 0.21 3.83 -1.01
CA ALA A 48 -0.13 5.26 -1.02
C ALA A 48 -1.55 5.52 -1.57
N LEU A 49 -1.93 4.86 -2.67
CA LEU A 49 -3.29 4.97 -3.22
C LEU A 49 -4.34 4.52 -2.20
N CYS A 50 -4.12 3.37 -1.56
CA CYS A 50 -5.01 2.87 -0.50
C CYS A 50 -5.08 3.85 0.68
N PHE A 51 -3.93 4.38 1.11
CA PHE A 51 -3.85 5.34 2.21
C PHE A 51 -4.66 6.60 1.92
N ILE A 52 -4.50 7.19 0.73
CA ILE A 52 -5.24 8.39 0.30
C ILE A 52 -6.75 8.10 0.28
N TRP A 53 -7.14 6.95 -0.27
CA TRP A 53 -8.55 6.55 -0.35
C TRP A 53 -9.16 6.35 1.05
N LEU A 54 -8.42 5.74 1.97
CA LEU A 54 -8.86 5.56 3.36
C LEU A 54 -8.86 6.87 4.14
N ASP A 55 -7.89 7.77 3.93
CA ASP A 55 -7.89 9.09 4.57
C ASP A 55 -9.12 9.91 4.17
N TYR A 56 -9.48 9.86 2.88
CA TYR A 56 -10.70 10.50 2.37
C TYR A 56 -11.96 9.88 2.98
N THR A 57 -12.06 8.55 2.99
CA THR A 57 -13.26 7.82 3.44
C THR A 57 -13.47 7.93 4.95
N LEU A 58 -12.40 7.77 5.73
CA LEU A 58 -12.42 7.81 7.19
C LEU A 58 -12.30 9.23 7.75
N LYS A 59 -12.09 10.24 6.87
CA LYS A 59 -11.93 11.65 7.22
C LYS A 59 -10.86 11.86 8.30
N THR A 60 -9.74 11.15 8.20
CA THR A 60 -8.67 11.19 9.22
C THR A 60 -7.83 12.46 9.17
N GLN A 61 -8.01 13.29 8.12
CA GLN A 61 -7.36 14.58 7.92
C GLN A 61 -5.84 14.49 8.06
N TYR A 62 -5.23 13.43 7.51
CA TYR A 62 -3.78 13.34 7.45
C TYR A 62 -3.20 14.25 6.37
N LEU A 63 -3.90 14.38 5.24
CA LEU A 63 -3.42 15.12 4.07
C LEU A 63 -4.02 16.53 3.95
N ARG A 64 -5.01 16.88 4.77
CA ARG A 64 -5.56 18.23 4.87
C ARG A 64 -4.99 18.89 6.12
N SER A 65 -4.10 19.87 5.90
CA SER A 65 -3.67 20.82 6.93
C SER A 65 -4.78 21.82 7.24
#